data_AF-A0A1I3Q6N1-F1
#
_entry.id   AF-A0A1I3Q6N1-F1
#
_cell.length_a   1.000
_cell.length_b   1.000
_cell.length_c   1.000
_cell.angle_alpha   90.00
_cell.angle_beta   90.00
_cell.angle_gamma   90.00
#
_symmetry.space_group_name_H-M   'P 1'
#
loop_
_entity.id
_entity.type
_entity.pdbx_description
1 polymer ?
#
loop_
_entity_poly.entity_id
_entity_poly.type
_entity_poly.pdbx_seq_one_letter_code
_entity_poly.pdbx_strand_id
1 'polypeptide(L)'
;MSRVPTVALLCVLAAGAAPARAGDFDAAPFRAMFETCVAQTGTARDLETCRNAPAQTCQLETEGGRTTLGTTACNAMEADLWETLLSADLVAHLAWAEALDARERPFFDASYSKRSDSLLDAQRAWTAFRDAECRMVHDAWGSGSMRNVAASRCHADLTAARVIALRQLTEGVR
;
A
#
# COMPACT_ATOMS: atom_id res chain seq x y z
N MET A 1 -37.52 49.83 -23.76
CA MET A 1 -37.74 48.63 -22.92
C MET A 1 -36.95 47.49 -23.55
N SER A 2 -35.99 46.77 -22.96
CA SER A 2 -35.04 46.96 -21.88
C SER A 2 -33.82 46.13 -22.31
N ARG A 3 -32.59 46.65 -22.21
CA ARG A 3 -31.37 45.97 -22.66
C ARG A 3 -30.92 44.98 -21.57
N VAL A 4 -30.70 43.70 -21.93
CA VAL A 4 -30.14 42.68 -21.04
C VAL A 4 -28.61 42.77 -21.10
N PRO A 5 -27.88 42.89 -19.97
CA PRO A 5 -26.42 42.85 -19.99
C PRO A 5 -25.94 41.39 -19.90
N THR A 6 -25.09 41.01 -20.85
CA THR A 6 -24.36 39.74 -20.85
C THR A 6 -23.29 39.77 -19.75
N VAL A 7 -23.50 39.01 -18.67
CA VAL A 7 -22.48 38.82 -17.63
C VAL A 7 -21.52 37.73 -18.10
N ALA A 8 -20.27 38.12 -18.38
CA ALA A 8 -19.19 37.21 -18.69
C ALA A 8 -18.76 36.46 -17.42
N LEU A 9 -18.97 35.15 -17.39
CA LEU A 9 -18.55 34.26 -16.31
C LEU A 9 -17.04 34.01 -16.43
N LEU A 10 -16.25 34.67 -15.57
CA LEU A 10 -14.82 34.38 -15.41
C LEU A 10 -14.65 33.04 -14.66
N CYS A 11 -14.24 31.99 -15.37
CA CYS A 11 -13.77 30.75 -14.75
C CYS A 11 -12.37 30.99 -14.17
N VAL A 12 -12.30 31.22 -12.86
CA VAL A 12 -11.04 31.18 -12.10
C VAL A 12 -10.60 29.72 -12.00
N LEU A 13 -9.58 29.35 -12.79
CA LEU A 13 -8.86 28.09 -12.63
C LEU A 13 -8.11 28.12 -11.30
N ALA A 14 -8.68 27.51 -10.27
CA ALA A 14 -7.97 27.21 -9.04
C ALA A 14 -6.92 26.13 -9.33
N ALA A 15 -5.67 26.55 -9.51
CA ALA A 15 -4.52 25.66 -9.48
C ALA A 15 -4.43 25.09 -8.05
N GLY A 16 -4.96 23.89 -7.87
CA GLY A 16 -4.76 23.13 -6.63
C GLY A 16 -3.28 22.82 -6.51
N ALA A 17 -2.59 23.48 -5.57
CA ALA A 17 -1.32 22.99 -5.08
C ALA A 17 -1.59 21.63 -4.42
N ALA A 18 -1.15 20.55 -5.07
CA ALA A 18 -1.12 19.25 -4.43
C ALA A 18 -0.30 19.36 -3.14
N PRO A 19 -0.72 18.73 -2.03
CA PRO A 19 0.08 18.73 -0.82
C PRO A 19 1.42 18.05 -1.13
N ALA A 20 2.53 18.74 -0.84
CA ALA A 20 3.85 18.15 -0.85
C ALA A 20 3.84 16.94 0.07
N ARG A 21 4.13 15.75 -0.47
CA ARG A 21 4.31 14.53 0.33
C ARG A 21 5.64 14.62 1.07
N ALA A 22 5.72 13.99 2.23
CA ALA A 22 6.92 13.98 3.06
C ALA A 22 8.09 13.30 2.32
N GLY A 23 9.20 14.03 2.16
CA GLY A 23 10.47 13.58 1.60
C GLY A 23 10.82 14.32 0.31
N ASP A 24 11.77 15.26 0.39
CA ASP A 24 12.27 16.06 -0.76
C ASP A 24 13.12 15.24 -1.76
N PHE A 25 12.85 13.94 -1.91
CA PHE A 25 13.60 13.04 -2.79
C PHE A 25 12.73 12.44 -3.88
N ASP A 26 13.35 12.17 -5.04
CA ASP A 26 12.69 11.47 -6.13
C ASP A 26 12.54 9.97 -5.80
N ALA A 27 11.29 9.51 -5.67
CA ALA A 27 10.98 8.12 -5.39
C ALA A 27 11.03 7.22 -6.65
N ALA A 28 11.10 7.79 -7.86
CA ALA A 28 11.01 7.03 -9.10
C ALA A 28 12.09 5.95 -9.27
N PRO A 29 13.38 6.18 -8.94
CA PRO A 29 14.41 5.15 -9.03
C PRO A 29 14.14 3.96 -8.10
N PHE A 30 13.69 4.22 -6.86
CA PHE A 30 13.40 3.18 -5.87
C PHE A 30 12.15 2.38 -6.25
N ARG A 31 11.15 3.05 -6.85
CA ARG A 31 9.97 2.39 -7.44
C ARG A 31 10.36 1.43 -8.55
N ALA A 32 11.19 1.87 -9.50
CA ALA A 32 11.63 1.02 -10.62
C ALA A 32 12.41 -0.21 -10.13
N MET A 33 13.27 -0.03 -9.10
CA MET A 33 13.97 -1.13 -8.45
C MET A 33 13.01 -2.12 -7.79
N PHE A 34 12.02 -1.62 -7.04
CA PHE A 34 10.98 -2.45 -6.41
C PHE A 34 10.19 -3.27 -7.44
N GLU A 35 9.70 -2.62 -8.50
CA GLU A 35 8.94 -3.26 -9.57
C GLU A 35 9.76 -4.33 -10.28
N THR A 36 11.06 -4.07 -10.51
CA THR A 36 12.00 -5.05 -11.07
C THR A 36 12.14 -6.26 -10.15
N CYS A 37 12.30 -6.04 -8.84
CA CYS A 37 12.39 -7.14 -7.87
C CYS A 37 11.11 -7.99 -7.88
N VAL A 38 9.94 -7.36 -7.77
CA VAL A 38 8.63 -8.04 -7.79
C VAL A 38 8.41 -8.83 -9.08
N ALA A 39 8.90 -8.34 -10.22
CA ALA A 39 8.80 -9.04 -11.50
C ALA A 39 9.72 -10.27 -11.60
N GLN A 40 10.78 -10.35 -10.80
CA GLN A 40 11.78 -11.43 -10.83
C GLN A 40 11.49 -12.56 -9.83
N THR A 41 10.55 -12.37 -8.90
CA THR A 41 10.17 -13.41 -7.93
C THR A 41 9.43 -14.57 -8.58
N GLY A 42 9.80 -15.81 -8.23
CA GLY A 42 9.17 -17.02 -8.77
C GLY A 42 7.94 -17.47 -7.97
N THR A 43 7.95 -17.23 -6.66
CA THR A 43 6.87 -17.56 -5.72
C THR A 43 6.46 -16.35 -4.90
N ALA A 44 5.28 -16.40 -4.30
CA ALA A 44 4.80 -15.41 -3.34
C ALA A 44 5.78 -15.25 -2.17
N ARG A 45 6.44 -16.33 -1.73
CA ARG A 45 7.45 -16.28 -0.66
C ARG A 45 8.71 -15.53 -1.10
N ASP A 46 9.09 -15.59 -2.37
CA ASP A 46 10.31 -14.93 -2.86
C ASP A 46 10.20 -13.40 -2.80
N LEU A 47 9.00 -12.82 -2.70
CA LEU A 47 8.78 -11.38 -2.47
C LEU A 47 9.38 -10.89 -1.16
N GLU A 48 9.69 -11.77 -0.21
CA GLU A 48 10.47 -11.40 0.98
C GLU A 48 11.82 -10.78 0.62
N THR A 49 12.41 -11.15 -0.52
CA THR A 49 13.68 -10.59 -0.99
C THR A 49 13.58 -9.12 -1.41
N CYS A 50 12.37 -8.65 -1.76
CA CYS A 50 12.12 -7.26 -2.11
C CYS A 50 11.90 -6.38 -0.87
N ARG A 51 11.59 -7.00 0.28
CA ARG A 51 11.28 -6.30 1.52
C ARG A 51 12.53 -5.57 2.02
N ASN A 52 12.36 -4.31 2.40
CA ASN A 52 13.38 -3.38 2.88
C ASN A 52 14.43 -2.95 1.86
N ALA A 53 14.45 -3.51 0.64
CA ALA A 53 15.44 -3.13 -0.35
C ALA A 53 15.25 -1.68 -0.85
N PRO A 54 14.03 -1.22 -1.22
CA PRO A 54 13.78 0.18 -1.60
C PRO A 54 14.13 1.17 -0.50
N ALA A 55 13.70 0.94 0.74
CA ALA A 55 13.99 1.85 1.85
C ALA A 55 15.49 1.90 2.16
N GLN A 56 16.19 0.76 2.15
CA GLN A 56 17.64 0.73 2.42
C GLN A 56 18.43 1.48 1.34
N THR A 57 18.15 1.24 0.06
CA THR A 57 18.83 1.97 -1.03
C THR A 57 18.50 3.46 -0.96
N CYS A 58 17.23 3.82 -0.67
CA CYS A 58 16.84 5.22 -0.45
C CYS A 58 17.65 5.89 0.66
N GLN A 59 17.85 5.21 1.79
CA GLN A 59 18.62 5.75 2.91
C GLN A 59 20.10 5.97 2.57
N LEU A 60 20.69 5.11 1.74
CA LEU A 60 22.11 5.18 1.36
C LEU A 60 22.38 6.24 0.30
N GLU A 61 21.52 6.33 -0.72
CA GLU A 61 21.75 7.15 -1.91
C GLU A 61 21.19 8.58 -1.80
N THR A 62 20.24 8.80 -0.88
CA THR A 62 19.61 10.12 -0.71
C THR A 62 20.36 10.97 0.32
N GLU A 63 20.63 12.23 -0.02
CA GLU A 63 21.16 13.20 0.95
C GLU A 63 20.23 13.30 2.17
N GLY A 64 20.79 13.11 3.37
CA GLY A 64 19.99 13.08 4.60
C GLY A 64 19.14 11.83 4.80
N GLY A 65 19.21 10.82 3.92
CA GLY A 65 18.45 9.57 3.99
C GLY A 65 18.68 8.76 5.28
N ARG A 66 19.87 8.88 5.89
CA ARG A 66 20.22 8.24 7.16
C ARG A 66 19.89 9.04 8.42
N THR A 67 19.30 10.23 8.27
CA THR A 67 18.74 10.97 9.41
C THR A 67 17.44 10.32 9.87
N THR A 68 16.99 10.55 11.11
CA THR A 68 15.68 10.04 11.57
C THR A 68 14.53 10.44 10.65
N LEU A 69 14.56 11.68 10.13
CA LEU A 69 13.55 12.17 9.19
C LEU A 69 13.66 11.45 7.84
N GLY A 70 14.87 11.37 7.27
CA GLY A 70 15.11 10.69 5.99
C GLY A 70 14.77 9.21 6.03
N THR A 71 15.14 8.51 7.10
CA THR A 71 14.83 7.08 7.30
C THR A 71 13.33 6.86 7.41
N THR A 72 12.61 7.72 8.14
CA THR A 72 11.14 7.66 8.21
C THR A 72 10.52 7.86 6.82
N ALA A 73 11.02 8.81 6.03
CA ALA A 73 10.52 9.09 4.69
C ALA A 73 10.82 7.94 3.70
N CYS A 74 12.01 7.36 3.74
CA CYS A 74 12.35 6.18 2.93
C CYS A 74 11.49 4.95 3.28
N ASN A 75 11.24 4.70 4.57
CA ASN A 75 10.34 3.62 5.00
C ASN A 75 8.89 3.87 4.55
N ALA A 76 8.41 5.11 4.66
CA ALA A 76 7.08 5.49 4.21
C ALA A 76 6.92 5.35 2.68
N MET A 77 7.95 5.72 1.91
CA MET A 77 7.99 5.49 0.47
C MET A 77 7.85 4.00 0.14
N GLU A 78 8.61 3.13 0.81
CA GLU A 78 8.48 1.69 0.59
C GLU A 78 7.09 1.15 1.02
N ALA A 79 6.53 1.65 2.13
CA ALA A 79 5.17 1.30 2.53
C ALA A 79 4.14 1.66 1.43
N ASP A 80 4.27 2.82 0.79
CA ASP A 80 3.42 3.24 -0.33
C ASP A 80 3.58 2.32 -1.56
N LEU A 81 4.79 1.82 -1.83
CA LEU A 81 5.03 0.82 -2.89
C LEU A 81 4.29 -0.49 -2.61
N TRP A 82 4.43 -1.01 -1.38
CA TRP A 82 3.72 -2.21 -0.95
C TRP A 82 2.21 -2.03 -0.92
N GLU A 83 1.70 -0.86 -0.50
CA GLU A 83 0.26 -0.57 -0.47
C GLU A 83 -0.33 -0.50 -1.88
N THR A 84 0.42 0.07 -2.84
CA THR A 84 0.03 0.06 -4.26
C THR A 84 -0.10 -1.38 -4.78
N LEU A 85 0.88 -2.22 -4.46
CA LEU A 85 0.87 -3.63 -4.86
C LEU A 85 -0.26 -4.41 -4.17
N LEU A 86 -0.48 -4.17 -2.87
CA LEU A 86 -1.55 -4.75 -2.08
C LEU A 86 -2.93 -4.43 -2.66
N SER A 87 -3.15 -3.17 -3.05
CA SER A 87 -4.41 -2.74 -3.65
C SER A 87 -4.67 -3.44 -4.99
N ALA A 88 -3.65 -3.56 -5.83
CA ALA A 88 -3.75 -4.28 -7.10
C ALA A 88 -4.00 -5.78 -6.90
N ASP A 89 -3.27 -6.41 -5.98
CA ASP A 89 -3.44 -7.83 -5.67
C ASP A 89 -4.83 -8.09 -5.07
N LEU A 90 -5.31 -7.25 -4.16
CA LEU A 90 -6.64 -7.41 -3.56
C LEU A 90 -7.73 -7.46 -4.62
N VAL A 91 -7.70 -6.57 -5.63
CA VAL A 91 -8.65 -6.59 -6.75
C VAL A 91 -8.60 -7.92 -7.50
N ALA A 92 -7.41 -8.43 -7.81
CA ALA A 92 -7.25 -9.71 -8.49
C ALA A 92 -7.76 -10.90 -7.63
N HIS A 93 -7.52 -10.89 -6.33
CA HIS A 93 -7.96 -11.94 -5.41
C HIS A 93 -9.47 -11.90 -5.17
N LEU A 94 -10.09 -10.72 -5.18
CA LEU A 94 -11.55 -10.59 -5.14
C LEU A 94 -12.19 -11.19 -6.38
N ALA A 95 -11.68 -10.89 -7.58
CA ALA A 95 -12.18 -11.49 -8.81
C ALA A 95 -12.07 -13.02 -8.81
N TRP A 96 -10.96 -13.56 -8.30
CA TRP A 96 -10.80 -15.01 -8.10
C TRP A 96 -11.84 -15.59 -7.12
N ALA A 97 -12.03 -14.94 -5.98
CA ALA A 97 -12.96 -15.38 -4.95
C ALA A 97 -14.41 -15.36 -5.47
N GLU A 98 -14.80 -14.29 -6.18
CA GLU A 98 -16.11 -14.15 -6.82
C GLU A 98 -16.35 -15.24 -7.88
N ALA A 99 -15.33 -15.58 -8.67
CA ALA A 99 -15.43 -16.64 -9.66
C ALA A 99 -15.66 -18.02 -9.02
N LEU A 100 -15.00 -18.30 -7.89
CA LEU A 100 -15.24 -19.53 -7.13
C LEU A 100 -16.64 -19.53 -6.49
N ASP A 101 -17.04 -18.40 -5.91
CA ASP A 101 -18.37 -18.27 -5.31
C ASP A 101 -19.48 -18.44 -6.34
N ALA A 102 -19.30 -17.94 -7.57
CA ALA A 102 -20.23 -18.13 -8.68
C ALA A 102 -20.35 -19.61 -9.10
N ARG A 103 -19.24 -20.35 -9.11
CA ARG A 103 -19.23 -21.80 -9.41
C ARG A 103 -19.92 -22.62 -8.32
N GLU A 104 -19.73 -22.22 -7.06
CA GLU A 104 -20.32 -22.90 -5.89
C GLU A 104 -21.81 -22.59 -5.70
N ARG A 105 -22.28 -21.44 -6.21
CA ARG A 105 -23.63 -20.89 -5.95
C ARG A 105 -24.80 -21.86 -6.18
N PRO A 106 -24.80 -22.72 -7.23
CA PRO A 106 -25.90 -23.67 -7.44
C PRO A 106 -25.99 -24.78 -6.38
N PHE A 107 -24.96 -24.96 -5.55
CA PHE A 107 -24.87 -26.02 -4.57
C PHE A 107 -25.15 -25.49 -3.15
N PHE A 108 -25.67 -26.37 -2.28
CA PHE A 108 -25.85 -26.11 -0.85
C PHE A 108 -26.52 -24.77 -0.50
N ASP A 109 -27.52 -24.36 -1.28
CA ASP A 109 -28.23 -23.08 -1.10
C ASP A 109 -27.29 -21.86 -1.02
N ALA A 110 -26.20 -21.89 -1.80
CA ALA A 110 -25.15 -20.87 -1.81
C ALA A 110 -24.44 -20.62 -0.46
N SER A 111 -24.60 -21.51 0.52
CA SER A 111 -24.06 -21.35 1.88
C SER A 111 -22.53 -21.19 1.92
N TYR A 112 -21.83 -21.69 0.91
CA TYR A 112 -20.37 -21.65 0.80
C TYR A 112 -19.86 -20.63 -0.24
N SER A 113 -20.74 -19.84 -0.85
CA SER A 113 -20.40 -18.76 -1.81
C SER A 113 -20.15 -17.44 -1.09
N LYS A 114 -19.17 -17.42 -0.19
CA LYS A 114 -18.86 -16.30 0.74
C LYS A 114 -17.39 -15.90 0.77
N ARG A 115 -16.58 -16.38 -0.17
CA ARG A 115 -15.13 -16.15 -0.20
C ARG A 115 -14.82 -14.67 -0.44
N SER A 116 -15.51 -14.00 -1.36
CA SER A 116 -15.25 -12.58 -1.64
C SER A 116 -15.60 -11.69 -0.45
N ASP A 117 -16.76 -11.92 0.18
CA ASP A 117 -17.19 -11.25 1.42
C ASP A 117 -16.16 -11.46 2.55
N SER A 118 -15.74 -12.72 2.75
CA SER A 118 -14.76 -13.08 3.78
C SER A 118 -13.39 -12.44 3.52
N LEU A 119 -12.97 -12.33 2.26
CA LEU A 119 -11.71 -11.69 1.89
C LEU A 119 -11.76 -10.18 2.20
N LEU A 120 -12.87 -9.50 1.90
CA LEU A 120 -13.05 -8.09 2.24
C LEU A 120 -13.07 -7.86 3.75
N ASP A 121 -13.77 -8.70 4.51
CA ASP A 121 -13.79 -8.63 5.97
C ASP A 121 -12.39 -8.82 6.56
N ALA A 122 -11.68 -9.85 6.09
CA ALA A 122 -10.30 -10.10 6.51
C ALA A 122 -9.37 -8.92 6.18
N GLN A 123 -9.52 -8.30 5.00
CA GLN A 123 -8.72 -7.14 4.62
C GLN A 123 -9.00 -5.94 5.53
N ARG A 124 -10.27 -5.62 5.80
CA ARG A 124 -10.65 -4.52 6.70
C ARG A 124 -10.09 -4.71 8.11
N ALA A 125 -10.25 -5.92 8.65
CA ALA A 125 -9.72 -6.27 9.97
C ALA A 125 -8.19 -6.19 10.00
N TRP A 126 -7.53 -6.67 8.93
CA TRP A 126 -6.08 -6.59 8.81
C TRP A 126 -5.57 -5.14 8.76
N THR A 127 -6.23 -4.24 8.03
CA THR A 127 -5.85 -2.82 8.01
C THR A 127 -5.97 -2.19 9.40
N ALA A 128 -7.07 -2.46 10.11
CA ALA A 128 -7.26 -1.99 11.48
C ALA A 128 -6.18 -2.54 12.43
N PHE A 129 -5.83 -3.83 12.28
CA PHE A 129 -4.73 -4.46 13.02
C PHE A 129 -3.39 -3.80 12.73
N ARG A 130 -3.01 -3.64 11.46
CA ARG A 130 -1.74 -3.00 11.07
C ARG A 130 -1.60 -1.63 11.71
N ASP A 131 -2.63 -0.80 11.58
CA ASP A 131 -2.55 0.56 12.07
C ASP A 131 -2.53 0.61 13.61
N ALA A 132 -3.20 -0.31 14.30
CA ALA A 132 -3.12 -0.44 15.75
C ALA A 132 -1.75 -0.94 16.23
N GLU A 133 -1.22 -1.97 15.56
CA GLU A 133 0.09 -2.56 15.85
C GLU A 133 1.21 -1.54 15.65
N CYS A 134 1.21 -0.83 14.52
CA CYS A 134 2.24 0.16 14.25
C CYS A 134 2.13 1.41 15.13
N ARG A 135 0.93 1.74 15.64
CA ARG A 135 0.77 2.73 16.73
C ARG A 135 1.35 2.23 18.05
N MET A 136 1.12 0.98 18.44
CA MET A 136 1.77 0.40 19.62
C MET A 136 3.30 0.41 19.48
N VAL A 137 3.83 0.03 18.31
CA VAL A 137 5.27 0.09 18.01
C VAL A 137 5.79 1.52 18.13
N HIS A 138 5.07 2.53 17.63
CA HIS A 138 5.41 3.94 17.82
C HIS A 138 5.52 4.28 19.32
N ASP A 139 4.48 3.97 20.10
CA ASP A 139 4.36 4.39 21.50
C ASP A 139 5.38 3.70 22.42
N ALA A 140 5.82 2.50 22.07
CA ALA A 140 6.88 1.77 22.79
C ALA A 140 8.22 2.54 22.86
N TRP A 141 8.46 3.51 21.96
CA TRP A 141 9.68 4.33 21.95
C TRP A 141 9.56 5.66 22.72
N GLY A 142 8.38 5.96 23.28
CA GLY A 142 8.16 7.15 24.11
C GLY A 142 8.46 8.47 23.37
N SER A 143 9.16 9.39 24.03
CA SER A 143 9.43 10.75 23.51
C SER A 143 10.55 10.82 22.47
N GLY A 144 11.26 9.72 22.20
CA GLY A 144 12.38 9.69 21.25
C GLY A 144 11.92 9.71 19.79
N SER A 145 12.65 10.39 18.91
CA SER A 145 12.30 10.51 17.48
C SER A 145 12.27 9.18 16.72
N MET A 146 12.95 8.15 17.28
CA MET A 146 13.00 6.79 16.75
C MET A 146 11.64 6.10 16.66
N ARG A 147 10.64 6.55 17.42
CA ARG A 147 9.25 6.12 17.26
C ARG A 147 8.73 6.22 15.83
N ASN A 148 9.12 7.26 15.08
CA ASN A 148 8.68 7.46 13.71
C ASN A 148 9.34 6.46 12.75
N VAL A 149 10.62 6.16 12.97
CA VAL A 149 11.37 5.16 12.20
C VAL A 149 10.80 3.77 12.47
N ALA A 150 10.55 3.43 13.73
CA ALA A 150 9.99 2.14 14.13
C ALA A 150 8.58 1.94 13.55
N ALA A 151 7.71 2.94 13.65
CA ALA A 151 6.34 2.87 13.14
C ALA A 151 6.29 2.79 11.61
N SER A 152 7.06 3.63 10.91
CA SER A 152 7.12 3.60 9.44
C SER A 152 7.67 2.27 8.91
N ARG A 153 8.67 1.71 9.58
CA ARG A 153 9.20 0.36 9.28
C ARG A 153 8.14 -0.73 9.51
N CYS A 154 7.42 -0.67 10.63
CA CYS A 154 6.31 -1.58 10.92
C CYS A 154 5.26 -1.55 9.79
N HIS A 155 4.89 -0.37 9.32
CA HIS A 155 3.92 -0.21 8.23
C HIS A 155 4.39 -0.90 6.95
N ALA A 156 5.65 -0.68 6.55
CA ALA A 156 6.22 -1.33 5.36
C ALA A 156 6.26 -2.86 5.52
N ASP A 157 6.79 -3.36 6.65
CA ASP A 157 6.95 -4.79 6.91
C ASP A 157 5.59 -5.54 6.95
N LEU A 158 4.59 -4.99 7.65
CA LEU A 158 3.27 -5.63 7.71
C LEU A 158 2.56 -5.61 6.35
N THR A 159 2.70 -4.52 5.60
CA THR A 159 2.07 -4.41 4.27
C THR A 159 2.72 -5.38 3.28
N ALA A 160 4.05 -5.52 3.28
CA ALA A 160 4.75 -6.56 2.52
C ALA A 160 4.27 -7.97 2.89
N ALA A 161 4.17 -8.28 4.19
CA ALA A 161 3.69 -9.58 4.65
C ALA A 161 2.26 -9.89 4.18
N ARG A 162 1.39 -8.87 4.10
CA ARG A 162 0.02 -9.05 3.61
C ARG A 162 -0.05 -9.33 2.12
N VAL A 163 0.75 -8.63 1.31
CA VAL A 163 0.90 -8.92 -0.12
C VAL A 163 1.27 -10.38 -0.34
N ILE A 164 2.28 -10.85 0.39
CA ILE A 164 2.77 -12.23 0.33
C ILE A 164 1.66 -13.21 0.70
N ALA A 165 0.99 -12.98 1.83
CA ALA A 165 -0.09 -13.83 2.30
C ALA A 165 -1.27 -13.88 1.31
N LEU A 166 -1.63 -12.76 0.67
CA LEU A 166 -2.67 -12.76 -0.37
C LEU A 166 -2.27 -13.60 -1.56
N ARG A 167 -1.07 -13.37 -2.12
CA ARG A 167 -0.58 -14.13 -3.29
C ARG A 167 -0.53 -15.63 -3.03
N GLN A 168 -0.15 -16.04 -1.82
CA GLN A 168 -0.17 -17.45 -1.41
C GLN A 168 -1.57 -18.10 -1.51
N LEU A 169 -2.66 -17.35 -1.36
CA LEU A 169 -4.03 -17.91 -1.48
C LEU A 169 -4.33 -18.44 -2.88
N THR A 170 -3.64 -17.94 -3.90
CA THR A 170 -3.89 -18.30 -5.31
C THR A 170 -2.67 -18.89 -6.01
N GLU A 171 -1.56 -19.06 -5.31
CA GLU A 171 -0.35 -19.68 -5.82
C GLU A 171 -0.63 -21.16 -6.18
N GLY A 172 -0.24 -21.57 -7.38
CA GLY A 172 -0.48 -22.94 -7.88
C GLY A 172 -1.94 -23.26 -8.24
N VAL A 173 -2.85 -22.30 -8.08
CA VAL A 173 -4.29 -22.43 -8.44
C VAL A 173 -4.64 -21.64 -9.71
N ARG A 174 -3.71 -20.79 -10.18
CA ARG A 174 -3.80 -20.07 -11.46
C ARG A 174 -3.09 -20.81 -12.58
#